data_AF-A0AA39Q329-F1
#
_entry.id   AF-A0AA39Q329-F1
#
_cell.length_a   1.000
_cell.length_b   1.000
_cell.length_c   1.000
_cell.angle_alpha   90.00
_cell.angle_beta   90.00
_cell.angle_gamma   90.00
#
_symmetry.space_group_name_H-M   'P 1'
#
loop_
_entity.id
_entity.type
_entity.pdbx_description
1 polymer ?
#
loop_
_entity_poly.entity_id
_entity_poly.type
_entity_poly.pdbx_seq_one_letter_code
_entity_poly.pdbx_strand_id
1 'polypeptide(L)'
;EIDDIQMIYHPASGIPSQVDWFDQYHSNSTFQHADPPVDPCPWHLFATCHDFKLGEFILDAVLNNKQMDTLFELLTPKSESTQGLSSTIKSSRDFKEHRDQAANLITPFEKSTITVPLCGRDQSFDIYQWNLWMWALELIQNPVLEPHFVWDTVKLSKWNGKAFERFIDKPWTAQAFWDLQTPLPKGTKPLCFILYANKTRLSSFGTAKGYPVVASCTNLRVEIRNWNGVGGG
;
A
#
# COMPACT_ATOMS: atom_id res chain seq x y z
N GLU A 1 -15.23 25.50 22.55
CA GLU A 1 -14.47 25.66 23.81
C GLU A 1 -12.97 25.57 23.53
N ILE A 2 -12.12 25.59 24.57
CA ILE A 2 -10.70 25.24 24.42
C ILE A 2 -10.61 23.90 23.70
N ASP A 3 -9.69 23.80 22.74
CA ASP A 3 -9.43 22.62 21.90
C ASP A 3 -10.39 22.34 20.72
N ASP A 4 -11.41 23.17 20.47
CA ASP A 4 -12.25 23.04 19.28
C ASP A 4 -11.43 22.95 17.98
N ILE A 5 -11.84 22.07 17.07
CA ILE A 5 -11.21 21.89 15.77
C ILE A 5 -12.07 22.52 14.69
N GLN A 6 -11.52 23.53 14.04
CA GLN A 6 -12.10 24.15 12.85
C GLN A 6 -11.58 23.45 11.59
N MET A 7 -12.52 23.04 10.74
CA MET A 7 -12.28 22.48 9.41
C MET A 7 -12.80 23.45 8.35
N ILE A 8 -11.90 23.96 7.53
CA ILE A 8 -12.22 24.81 6.39
C ILE A 8 -11.93 24.00 5.13
N TYR A 9 -12.97 23.61 4.41
CA TYR A 9 -12.84 22.88 3.15
C TYR A 9 -12.48 23.82 2.00
N HIS A 10 -11.80 23.27 1.00
CA HIS A 10 -11.50 24.00 -0.22
C HIS A 10 -12.79 24.47 -0.92
N PRO A 11 -12.91 25.73 -1.39
CA PRO A 11 -14.15 26.22 -2.02
C PRO A 11 -14.67 25.37 -3.18
N ALA A 12 -13.76 24.70 -3.90
CA ALA A 12 -14.12 23.78 -4.99
C ALA A 12 -14.80 22.48 -4.53
N SER A 13 -14.81 22.16 -3.22
CA SER A 13 -15.51 21.00 -2.68
C SER A 13 -17.02 21.24 -2.56
N GLY A 14 -17.45 22.50 -2.39
CA GLY A 14 -18.84 22.84 -2.06
C GLY A 14 -19.27 22.43 -0.65
N ILE A 15 -18.34 21.97 0.20
CA ILE A 15 -18.60 21.54 1.58
C ILE A 15 -18.47 22.77 2.49
N PRO A 16 -19.45 23.05 3.37
CA PRO A 16 -19.37 24.17 4.31
C PRO A 16 -18.28 23.92 5.36
N SER A 17 -17.68 25.00 5.85
CA SER A 17 -16.76 24.90 6.99
C SER A 17 -17.51 24.50 8.26
N GLN A 18 -16.87 23.73 9.12
CA GLN A 18 -17.46 23.23 10.36
C GLN A 18 -16.48 23.36 11.53
N VAL A 19 -17.01 23.41 12.74
CA VAL A 19 -16.23 23.42 13.98
C VAL A 19 -16.76 22.29 14.85
N ASP A 20 -15.87 21.36 15.16
CA ASP A 20 -16.19 20.23 16.02
C ASP A 20 -15.47 20.36 17.36
N TRP A 21 -16.06 19.77 18.38
CA TRP A 21 -15.38 19.54 19.64
C TRP A 21 -14.21 18.59 19.45
N PHE A 22 -13.13 18.79 20.21
CA PHE A 22 -11.95 17.94 20.14
C PHE A 22 -12.26 16.44 20.20
N ASP A 23 -13.12 16.04 21.14
CA ASP A 23 -13.53 14.63 21.32
C ASP A 23 -14.36 14.09 20.15
N GLN A 24 -15.02 14.97 19.40
CA GLN A 24 -15.87 14.63 18.27
C GLN A 24 -15.14 14.71 16.92
N TYR A 25 -13.97 15.36 16.87
CA TYR A 25 -13.18 15.54 15.64
C TYR A 25 -12.87 14.20 14.95
N HIS A 26 -12.45 13.18 15.71
CA HIS A 26 -12.19 11.84 15.17
C HIS A 26 -13.48 11.08 14.81
N SER A 27 -14.63 11.55 15.29
CA SER A 27 -15.96 10.98 15.03
C SER A 27 -16.69 11.69 13.89
N ASN A 28 -16.12 12.73 13.26
CA ASN A 28 -16.74 13.37 12.12
C ASN A 28 -16.83 12.40 10.93
N SER A 29 -17.96 12.34 10.24
CA SER A 29 -18.16 11.52 9.02
C SER A 29 -17.08 11.68 7.94
N THR A 30 -16.49 12.88 7.80
CA THR A 30 -15.36 13.11 6.88
C THR A 30 -14.13 12.29 7.28
N PHE A 31 -14.00 12.02 8.58
CA PHE A 31 -12.95 11.22 9.20
C PHE A 31 -13.45 9.87 9.75
N GLN A 32 -14.69 9.48 9.50
CA GLN A 32 -15.17 8.11 9.75
C GLN A 32 -15.06 7.31 8.47
N HIS A 33 -14.20 6.30 8.48
CA HIS A 33 -14.25 5.22 7.51
C HIS A 33 -14.34 3.93 8.30
N ALA A 34 -15.22 3.02 7.90
CA ALA A 34 -15.21 1.65 8.43
C ALA A 34 -13.83 1.06 8.11
N ASP A 35 -13.21 0.30 9.01
CA ASP A 35 -11.97 -0.40 8.67
C ASP A 35 -12.18 -1.19 7.37
N PRO A 36 -11.19 -1.19 6.45
CA PRO A 36 -11.36 -1.94 5.22
C PRO A 36 -11.69 -3.39 5.61
N PRO A 37 -12.75 -4.00 5.03
CA PRO A 37 -13.12 -5.37 5.36
C PRO A 37 -11.88 -6.26 5.27
N VAL A 38 -11.54 -6.89 6.39
CA VAL A 38 -10.50 -7.92 6.42
C VAL A 38 -10.99 -9.02 5.50
N ASP A 39 -10.22 -9.31 4.44
CA ASP A 39 -10.49 -10.48 3.60
C ASP A 39 -10.58 -11.70 4.54
N PRO A 40 -11.74 -12.37 4.63
CA PRO A 40 -11.89 -13.51 5.54
C PRO A 40 -11.01 -14.70 5.11
N CYS A 41 -10.55 -14.71 3.86
CA CYS A 41 -9.76 -15.77 3.26
C CYS A 41 -8.64 -15.18 2.36
N PRO A 42 -7.63 -14.50 2.93
CA PRO A 42 -6.52 -13.93 2.16
C PRO A 42 -5.70 -14.98 1.40
N TRP A 43 -5.90 -16.26 1.74
CA TRP A 43 -5.30 -17.41 1.07
C TRP A 43 -6.10 -17.96 -0.10
N HIS A 44 -7.17 -17.33 -0.60
CA HIS A 44 -8.06 -17.93 -1.64
C HIS A 44 -7.34 -18.33 -2.95
N LEU A 45 -6.16 -17.78 -3.21
CA LEU A 45 -5.27 -18.15 -4.33
C LEU A 45 -4.50 -19.44 -4.08
N PHE A 46 -4.53 -19.93 -2.85
CA PHE A 46 -4.02 -21.21 -2.43
C PHE A 46 -5.21 -22.11 -2.06
N ALA A 47 -5.06 -23.42 -2.29
CA ALA A 47 -6.10 -24.39 -1.94
C ALA A 47 -6.42 -24.40 -0.44
N THR A 48 -5.45 -24.07 0.42
CA THR A 48 -5.61 -24.04 1.88
C THR A 48 -4.85 -22.88 2.54
N CYS A 49 -5.29 -22.46 3.72
CA CYS A 49 -4.53 -21.52 4.59
C CYS A 49 -3.14 -22.06 4.94
N HIS A 50 -2.99 -23.39 5.05
CA HIS A 50 -1.71 -24.04 5.32
C HIS A 50 -0.72 -23.84 4.16
N ASP A 51 -1.19 -24.05 2.92
CA ASP A 51 -0.39 -23.83 1.71
C ASP A 51 0.05 -22.37 1.54
N PHE A 52 -0.82 -21.43 1.89
CA PHE A 52 -0.48 -19.99 1.91
C PHE A 52 0.64 -19.68 2.90
N LYS A 53 0.53 -20.14 4.15
CA LYS A 53 1.58 -19.94 5.17
C LYS A 53 2.89 -20.64 4.82
N LEU A 54 2.80 -21.83 4.22
CA LEU A 54 3.98 -22.54 3.71
C LEU A 54 4.64 -21.74 2.60
N GLY A 55 3.86 -21.14 1.70
CA GLY A 55 4.34 -20.26 0.65
C GLY A 55 5.04 -19.02 1.18
N GLU A 56 4.45 -18.34 2.17
CA GLU A 56 5.07 -17.21 2.87
C GLU A 56 6.43 -17.59 3.46
N PHE A 57 6.51 -18.73 4.15
CA PHE A 57 7.77 -19.25 4.70
C PHE A 57 8.81 -19.55 3.60
N ILE A 58 8.42 -20.18 2.49
CA ILE A 58 9.31 -20.49 1.37
C ILE A 58 9.92 -19.20 0.80
N LEU A 59 9.12 -18.14 0.68
CA LEU A 59 9.56 -16.83 0.20
C LEU A 59 10.51 -16.15 1.18
N ASP A 60 10.17 -16.13 2.47
CA ASP A 60 10.98 -15.53 3.52
C ASP A 60 12.33 -16.23 3.68
N ALA A 61 12.36 -17.56 3.57
CA ALA A 61 13.57 -18.36 3.65
C ALA A 61 14.39 -18.38 2.35
N VAL A 62 13.87 -17.78 1.27
CA VAL A 62 14.53 -17.71 -0.06
C VAL A 62 14.98 -19.10 -0.55
N LEU A 63 14.09 -20.10 -0.41
CA LEU A 63 14.44 -21.48 -0.78
C LEU A 63 14.60 -21.62 -2.30
N ASN A 64 15.64 -22.34 -2.73
CA ASN A 64 15.78 -22.73 -4.13
C ASN A 64 14.92 -23.96 -4.47
N ASN A 65 14.80 -24.30 -5.76
CA ASN A 65 13.95 -25.41 -6.22
C ASN A 65 14.24 -26.73 -5.50
N LYS A 66 15.53 -27.07 -5.33
CA LYS A 66 15.94 -28.32 -4.67
C LYS A 66 15.53 -28.34 -3.20
N GLN A 67 15.68 -27.22 -2.50
CA GLN A 67 15.25 -27.07 -1.10
C GLN A 67 13.74 -27.14 -0.97
N MET A 68 13.00 -26.49 -1.88
CA MET A 68 11.54 -26.58 -1.94
C MET A 68 11.07 -28.04 -2.16
N ASP A 69 11.62 -28.73 -3.16
CA ASP A 69 11.26 -30.12 -3.45
C ASP A 69 11.56 -31.03 -2.24
N THR A 70 12.71 -30.83 -1.59
CA THR A 70 13.06 -31.55 -0.36
C THR A 70 12.05 -31.28 0.77
N LEU A 71 11.64 -30.02 0.94
CA LEU A 71 10.65 -29.63 1.95
C LEU A 71 9.30 -30.31 1.67
N PHE A 72 8.82 -30.29 0.43
CA PHE A 72 7.56 -30.93 0.06
C PHE A 72 7.61 -32.45 0.23
N GLU A 73 8.74 -33.10 -0.08
CA GLU A 73 8.96 -34.52 0.19
C GLU A 73 8.89 -34.85 1.69
N LEU A 74 9.42 -33.98 2.56
CA LEU A 74 9.37 -34.14 4.01
C LEU A 74 7.96 -33.92 4.58
N LEU A 75 7.19 -33.02 3.98
CA LEU A 75 5.81 -32.72 4.37
C LEU A 75 4.80 -33.74 3.82
N THR A 76 5.18 -34.53 2.82
CA THR A 76 4.31 -35.57 2.25
C THR A 76 4.11 -36.70 3.27
N PRO A 77 2.88 -36.96 3.74
CA PRO A 77 2.60 -38.00 4.72
C PRO A 77 3.05 -39.38 4.22
N LYS A 78 3.91 -40.07 4.98
CA LYS A 78 4.35 -41.45 4.67
C LYS A 78 3.59 -42.52 5.48
N SER A 79 2.70 -42.12 6.38
CA SER A 79 1.88 -43.01 7.22
C SER A 79 0.53 -42.39 7.57
N GLU A 80 -0.45 -43.22 7.97
CA GLU A 80 -1.81 -42.80 8.33
C GLU A 80 -1.87 -41.75 9.46
N SER A 81 -0.85 -41.68 10.31
CA SER A 81 -0.74 -40.73 11.43
C SER A 81 -0.44 -39.27 11.03
N THR A 82 -0.18 -38.96 9.75
CA THR A 82 0.18 -37.61 9.25
C THR A 82 -0.85 -37.00 8.29
N GLN A 83 -2.05 -37.56 8.20
CA GLN A 83 -3.12 -37.13 7.27
C GLN A 83 -3.52 -35.64 7.40
N GLY A 84 -3.30 -34.99 8.55
CA GLY A 84 -3.63 -33.59 8.79
C GLY A 84 -2.64 -32.55 8.23
N LEU A 85 -1.49 -32.98 7.69
CA LEU A 85 -0.43 -32.11 7.14
C LEU A 85 -0.36 -32.12 5.60
N SER A 86 -1.39 -32.65 4.94
CA SER A 86 -1.44 -32.74 3.48
C SER A 86 -1.45 -31.34 2.84
N SER A 87 -0.27 -30.81 2.50
CA SER A 87 -0.14 -29.68 1.60
C SER A 87 -0.63 -30.07 0.20
N THR A 88 -1.35 -29.17 -0.45
CA THR A 88 -1.81 -29.38 -1.84
C THR A 88 -0.67 -29.13 -2.82
N ILE A 89 0.35 -28.39 -2.40
CA ILE A 89 1.55 -28.07 -3.18
C ILE A 89 2.56 -29.20 -2.99
N LYS A 90 2.89 -29.91 -4.08
CA LYS A 90 3.72 -31.11 -4.02
C LYS A 90 5.11 -30.91 -4.62
N SER A 91 5.33 -29.80 -5.31
CA SER A 91 6.59 -29.52 -5.99
C SER A 91 6.88 -28.04 -6.09
N SER A 92 8.16 -27.72 -6.30
CA SER A 92 8.60 -26.37 -6.63
C SER A 92 7.95 -25.81 -7.90
N ARG A 93 7.53 -26.67 -8.82
CA ARG A 93 6.77 -26.29 -10.02
C ARG A 93 5.36 -25.84 -9.66
N ASP A 94 4.62 -26.65 -8.90
CA ASP A 94 3.25 -26.33 -8.50
C ASP A 94 3.19 -25.03 -7.71
N PHE A 95 4.17 -24.82 -6.82
CA PHE A 95 4.31 -23.58 -6.07
C PHE A 95 4.47 -22.35 -6.97
N LYS A 96 5.32 -22.44 -8.00
CA LYS A 96 5.52 -21.34 -8.96
C LYS A 96 4.29 -21.08 -9.80
N GLU A 97 3.59 -22.13 -10.23
CA GLU A 97 2.35 -21.96 -10.99
C GLU A 97 1.28 -21.22 -10.18
N HIS A 98 1.09 -21.55 -8.89
CA HIS A 98 0.19 -20.80 -8.01
C HIS A 98 0.65 -19.34 -7.83
N ARG A 99 1.96 -19.13 -7.66
CA ARG A 99 2.53 -17.78 -7.54
C ARG A 99 2.32 -16.95 -8.81
N ASP A 100 2.53 -17.52 -9.98
CA ASP A 100 2.38 -16.83 -11.26
C ASP A 100 0.89 -16.50 -11.52
N GLN A 101 -0.02 -17.41 -11.17
CA GLN A 101 -1.46 -17.14 -11.19
C GLN A 101 -1.83 -15.98 -10.25
N ALA A 102 -1.30 -15.96 -9.03
CA ALA A 102 -1.51 -14.87 -8.09
C ALA A 102 -0.94 -13.54 -8.60
N ALA A 103 0.25 -13.58 -9.20
CA ALA A 103 0.90 -12.40 -9.78
C ALA A 103 0.10 -11.79 -10.95
N ASN A 104 -0.66 -12.60 -11.69
CA ASN A 104 -1.51 -12.12 -12.78
C ASN A 104 -2.75 -11.34 -12.30
N LEU A 105 -3.07 -11.35 -11.01
CA LEU A 105 -4.20 -10.60 -10.43
C LEU A 105 -3.84 -9.16 -10.04
N ILE A 106 -2.56 -8.82 -10.10
CA ILE A 106 -2.05 -7.48 -9.76
C ILE A 106 -1.30 -6.90 -10.95
N THR A 107 -1.14 -5.58 -11.01
CA THR A 107 -0.32 -4.94 -12.04
C THR A 107 1.08 -5.58 -12.07
N PRO A 108 1.52 -6.11 -13.23
CA PRO A 108 2.82 -6.74 -13.32
C PRO A 108 3.94 -5.71 -13.22
N PHE A 109 5.11 -6.15 -12.75
CA PHE A 109 6.31 -5.34 -12.85
C PHE A 109 6.80 -5.28 -14.30
N GLU A 110 7.05 -4.06 -14.78
CA GLU A 110 7.66 -3.81 -16.07
C GLU A 110 9.17 -3.69 -15.90
N LYS A 111 9.91 -4.44 -16.71
CA LYS A 111 11.36 -4.31 -16.80
C LYS A 111 11.70 -3.14 -17.70
N SER A 112 12.47 -2.19 -17.18
CA SER A 112 13.03 -1.07 -17.94
C SER A 112 14.54 -1.00 -17.70
N THR A 113 15.30 -0.57 -18.71
CA THR A 113 16.75 -0.39 -18.59
C THR A 113 17.04 1.10 -18.58
N ILE A 114 17.60 1.61 -17.49
CA ILE A 114 18.01 3.01 -17.37
C ILE A 114 19.53 3.07 -17.51
N THR A 115 20.01 3.93 -18.40
CA THR A 115 21.44 4.18 -18.56
C THR A 115 21.78 5.52 -17.94
N VAL A 116 22.71 5.52 -16.99
CA VAL A 116 23.15 6.71 -16.26
C VAL A 116 24.66 6.85 -16.42
N PRO A 117 25.17 8.04 -16.76
CA PRO A 117 26.61 8.29 -16.79
C PRO A 117 27.14 8.34 -15.35
N LEU A 118 27.84 7.29 -14.93
CA LEU A 118 28.46 7.18 -13.61
C LEU A 118 29.98 7.20 -13.75
N CYS A 119 30.65 8.16 -13.12
CA CYS A 119 32.11 8.31 -13.19
C CYS A 119 32.67 8.35 -14.63
N GLY A 120 31.94 8.99 -15.56
CA GLY A 120 32.35 9.12 -16.97
C GLY A 120 32.18 7.84 -17.80
N ARG A 121 31.50 6.81 -17.27
CA ARG A 121 31.10 5.63 -18.02
C ARG A 121 29.58 5.50 -17.98
N ASP A 122 28.99 5.19 -19.12
CA ASP A 122 27.57 4.86 -19.16
C ASP A 122 27.35 3.51 -18.50
N GLN A 123 26.53 3.50 -17.45
CA GLN A 123 26.17 2.29 -16.75
C GLN A 123 24.67 2.06 -16.87
N SER A 124 24.31 0.89 -17.40
CA SER A 124 22.93 0.48 -17.60
C SER A 124 22.47 -0.40 -16.44
N PHE A 125 21.28 -0.12 -15.92
CA PHE A 125 20.66 -0.85 -14.82
C PHE A 125 19.28 -1.33 -15.25
N ASP A 126 19.04 -2.62 -15.08
CA ASP A 126 17.72 -3.21 -15.23
C ASP A 126 16.90 -2.96 -13.96
N ILE A 127 15.77 -2.26 -14.11
CA ILE A 127 14.87 -1.88 -13.03
C ILE A 127 13.50 -2.48 -13.32
N TYR A 128 12.95 -3.16 -12.32
CA TYR A 128 11.59 -3.65 -12.33
C TYR A 128 10.72 -2.65 -11.56
N GLN A 129 9.74 -2.08 -12.22
CA GLN A 129 8.86 -1.05 -11.64
C GLN A 129 7.40 -1.33 -11.95
N TRP A 130 6.51 -0.90 -11.07
CA TRP A 130 5.10 -0.78 -11.41
C TRP A 130 4.85 0.49 -12.20
N ASN A 131 3.96 0.40 -13.17
CA ASN A 131 3.39 1.59 -13.79
C ASN A 131 2.59 2.34 -12.72
N LEU A 132 3.11 3.51 -12.29
CA LEU A 132 2.53 4.27 -11.18
C LEU A 132 1.07 4.66 -11.44
N TRP A 133 0.71 4.94 -12.70
CA TRP A 133 -0.65 5.29 -13.06
C TRP A 133 -1.59 4.09 -13.01
N MET A 134 -1.18 2.94 -13.55
CA MET A 134 -1.98 1.71 -13.47
C MET A 134 -2.20 1.27 -12.02
N TRP A 135 -1.13 1.27 -11.21
CA TRP A 135 -1.23 1.01 -9.79
C TRP A 135 -2.19 1.99 -9.09
N ALA A 136 -2.11 3.28 -9.41
CA ALA A 136 -3.03 4.26 -8.83
C ALA A 136 -4.49 4.01 -9.24
N LEU A 137 -4.74 3.63 -10.49
CA LEU A 137 -6.08 3.25 -10.96
C LEU A 137 -6.60 2.01 -10.22
N GLU A 138 -5.76 0.98 -10.00
CA GLU A 138 -6.14 -0.19 -9.20
C GLU A 138 -6.57 0.19 -7.78
N LEU A 139 -5.83 1.10 -7.14
CA LEU A 139 -6.20 1.59 -5.81
C LEU A 139 -7.56 2.31 -5.82
N ILE A 140 -7.79 3.19 -6.80
CA ILE A 140 -9.01 4.00 -6.91
C ILE A 140 -10.23 3.15 -7.25
N GLN A 141 -10.05 2.15 -8.11
CA GLN A 141 -11.11 1.25 -8.56
C GLN A 141 -11.42 0.16 -7.54
N ASN A 142 -10.61 0.02 -6.49
CA ASN A 142 -10.84 -0.98 -5.47
C ASN A 142 -12.03 -0.58 -4.58
N PRO A 143 -13.14 -1.33 -4.58
CA PRO A 143 -14.32 -0.99 -3.79
C PRO A 143 -14.07 -1.05 -2.27
N VAL A 144 -13.03 -1.77 -1.83
CA VAL A 144 -12.60 -1.82 -0.42
C VAL A 144 -11.90 -0.52 -0.03
N LEU A 145 -11.19 0.14 -0.96
CA LEU A 145 -10.44 1.36 -0.69
C LEU A 145 -11.23 2.64 -1.01
N GLU A 146 -12.18 2.58 -1.94
CA GLU A 146 -12.97 3.73 -2.39
C GLU A 146 -13.52 4.60 -1.24
N PRO A 147 -14.12 4.03 -0.17
CA PRO A 147 -14.66 4.81 0.94
C PRO A 147 -13.58 5.55 1.75
N HIS A 148 -12.31 5.18 1.59
CA HIS A 148 -11.20 5.68 2.36
C HIS A 148 -10.38 6.78 1.69
N PHE A 149 -10.71 7.10 0.43
CA PHE A 149 -10.07 8.18 -0.28
C PHE A 149 -10.58 9.54 0.21
N VAL A 150 -9.63 10.41 0.58
CA VAL A 150 -9.90 11.82 0.82
C VAL A 150 -9.49 12.62 -0.41
N TRP A 151 -10.48 13.15 -1.10
CA TRP A 151 -10.30 13.89 -2.36
C TRP A 151 -10.18 15.40 -2.16
N ASP A 152 -10.87 15.93 -1.15
CA ASP A 152 -10.93 17.36 -0.89
C ASP A 152 -9.92 17.77 0.16
N THR A 153 -9.27 18.90 -0.10
CA THR A 153 -8.31 19.46 0.84
C THR A 153 -9.04 20.22 1.94
N VAL A 154 -8.53 20.07 3.17
CA VAL A 154 -9.14 20.67 4.36
C VAL A 154 -8.09 21.36 5.22
N LYS A 155 -8.35 22.61 5.59
CA LYS A 155 -7.54 23.33 6.55
C LYS A 155 -8.08 23.08 7.96
N LEU A 156 -7.24 22.48 8.78
CA LEU A 156 -7.47 22.20 10.20
C LEU A 156 -6.81 23.25 11.09
N SER A 157 -7.58 23.83 11.99
CA SER A 157 -7.07 24.74 13.01
C SER A 157 -7.64 24.38 14.37
N LYS A 158 -6.86 24.53 15.43
CA LYS A 158 -7.26 24.21 16.80
C LYS A 158 -7.40 25.48 17.64
N TRP A 159 -8.48 25.61 18.40
CA TRP A 159 -8.70 26.76 19.29
C TRP A 159 -7.84 26.64 20.55
N ASN A 160 -6.93 27.61 20.75
CA ASN A 160 -6.04 27.63 21.92
C ASN A 160 -6.56 28.49 23.09
N GLY A 161 -7.83 28.89 23.07
CA GLY A 161 -8.41 29.84 24.03
C GLY A 161 -8.36 31.31 23.56
N LYS A 162 -7.55 31.63 22.54
CA LYS A 162 -7.39 32.99 22.00
C LYS A 162 -7.62 33.07 20.49
N ALA A 163 -7.11 32.11 19.74
CA ALA A 163 -7.20 32.06 18.29
C ALA A 163 -7.22 30.61 17.80
N PHE A 164 -7.69 30.43 16.56
CA PHE A 164 -7.52 29.17 15.83
C PHE A 164 -6.12 29.11 15.24
N GLU A 165 -5.31 28.16 15.70
CA GLU A 165 -3.95 27.93 15.19
C GLU A 165 -3.92 26.75 14.24
N ARG A 166 -3.30 26.94 13.08
CA ARG A 166 -3.22 25.95 12.01
C ARG A 166 -2.29 24.79 12.38
N PHE A 167 -2.71 23.55 12.12
CA PHE A 167 -1.85 22.37 12.24
C PHE A 167 -2.01 21.41 11.04
N ILE A 168 -0.98 20.61 10.75
CA ILE A 168 -1.01 19.63 9.66
C ILE A 168 -1.03 18.24 10.29
N ASP A 169 -1.96 17.40 9.83
CA ASP A 169 -2.14 16.03 10.33
C ASP A 169 -1.93 15.01 9.20
N LYS A 170 -2.52 15.27 8.03
CA LYS A 170 -2.43 14.39 6.86
C LYS A 170 -2.02 15.22 5.63
N PRO A 171 -1.51 14.61 4.55
CA PRO A 171 -1.06 15.36 3.37
C PRO A 171 -2.13 16.29 2.77
N TRP A 172 -3.38 15.83 2.66
CA TRP A 172 -4.52 16.64 2.19
C TRP A 172 -4.91 17.79 3.13
N THR A 173 -4.31 17.84 4.33
CA THR A 173 -4.43 18.97 5.25
C THR A 173 -3.20 19.87 5.25
N ALA A 174 -2.29 19.73 4.28
CA ALA A 174 -1.18 20.66 4.09
C ALA A 174 -1.54 21.80 3.12
N GLN A 175 -0.84 22.94 3.23
CA GLN A 175 -1.05 24.08 2.33
C GLN A 175 -0.71 23.74 0.86
N ALA A 176 0.32 22.92 0.62
CA ALA A 176 0.68 22.50 -0.73
C ALA A 176 -0.46 21.78 -1.47
N PHE A 177 -1.24 20.95 -0.77
CA PHE A 177 -2.41 20.29 -1.35
C PHE A 177 -3.51 21.29 -1.71
N TRP A 178 -3.75 22.26 -0.83
CA TRP A 178 -4.71 23.34 -1.08
C TRP A 178 -4.33 24.15 -2.32
N ASP A 179 -3.06 24.51 -2.43
CA ASP A 179 -2.54 25.27 -3.56
C ASP A 179 -2.61 24.47 -4.85
N LEU A 180 -2.42 23.14 -4.79
CA LEU A 180 -2.61 22.24 -5.91
C LEU A 180 -4.07 22.13 -6.34
N GLN A 181 -5.04 22.17 -5.42
CA GLN A 181 -6.47 22.11 -5.75
C GLN A 181 -7.03 23.44 -6.30
N THR A 182 -6.39 24.57 -5.98
CA THR A 182 -6.87 25.90 -6.35
C THR A 182 -6.98 26.14 -7.87
N PRO A 183 -5.96 25.83 -8.70
CA PRO A 183 -6.02 26.07 -10.15
C PRO A 183 -6.80 24.99 -10.92
N LEU A 184 -7.28 23.94 -10.25
CA LEU A 184 -7.92 22.81 -10.90
C LEU A 184 -9.32 23.16 -11.42
N PRO A 185 -9.72 22.65 -12.60
CA PRO A 185 -11.08 22.80 -13.10
C PRO A 185 -12.13 22.28 -12.13
N LYS A 186 -13.34 22.86 -12.19
CA LYS A 186 -14.47 22.43 -11.35
C LYS A 186 -14.73 20.92 -11.52
N GLY A 187 -14.82 20.21 -10.40
CA GLY A 187 -15.06 18.76 -10.37
C GLY A 187 -13.80 17.90 -10.41
N THR A 188 -12.61 18.49 -10.60
CA THR A 188 -11.35 17.73 -10.54
C THR A 188 -10.74 17.78 -9.13
N LYS A 189 -10.01 16.72 -8.76
CA LYS A 189 -9.43 16.52 -7.43
C LYS A 189 -7.96 16.12 -7.56
N PRO A 190 -7.07 16.59 -6.67
CA PRO A 190 -5.67 16.20 -6.70
C PRO A 190 -5.51 14.73 -6.27
N LEU A 191 -4.73 13.98 -7.03
CA LEU A 191 -4.23 12.66 -6.66
C LEU A 191 -2.72 12.76 -6.48
N CYS A 192 -2.23 12.47 -5.27
CA CYS A 192 -0.85 12.74 -4.90
C CYS A 192 -0.16 11.48 -4.37
N PHE A 193 1.14 11.35 -4.66
CA PHE A 193 1.96 10.20 -4.26
C PHE A 193 3.17 10.65 -3.44
N ILE A 194 3.56 9.83 -2.47
CA ILE A 194 4.89 9.89 -1.85
C ILE A 194 5.72 8.77 -2.45
N LEU A 195 6.87 9.12 -3.01
CA LEU A 195 7.89 8.18 -3.48
C LEU A 195 9.11 8.30 -2.57
N TYR A 196 9.56 7.21 -1.98
CA TYR A 196 10.74 7.23 -1.10
C TYR A 196 11.57 5.97 -1.24
N ALA A 197 12.89 6.11 -1.13
CA ALA A 197 13.79 4.96 -1.07
C ALA A 197 13.81 4.41 0.37
N ASN A 198 13.35 3.18 0.55
CA ASN A 198 13.33 2.55 1.86
C ASN A 198 14.70 1.93 2.18
N LYS A 199 15.52 2.66 2.94
CA LYS A 199 16.87 2.22 3.31
C LYS A 199 16.89 1.04 4.30
N THR A 200 15.80 0.76 5.00
CA THR A 200 15.74 -0.35 5.96
C THR A 200 15.45 -1.68 5.26
N ARG A 201 14.83 -1.64 4.07
CA ARG A 201 14.66 -2.81 3.21
C ARG A 201 15.83 -2.88 2.24
N LEU A 202 16.81 -3.73 2.55
CA LEU A 202 17.93 -3.97 1.64
C LEU A 202 17.52 -5.02 0.62
N SER A 203 17.44 -4.64 -0.66
CA SER A 203 17.40 -5.62 -1.74
C SER A 203 18.84 -5.97 -2.10
N SER A 204 19.26 -7.19 -1.78
CA SER A 204 20.57 -7.72 -2.20
C SER A 204 20.40 -8.64 -3.39
N PHE A 205 20.87 -8.21 -4.56
CA PHE A 205 21.03 -9.06 -5.74
C PHE A 205 22.52 -9.25 -6.00
N GLY A 206 23.08 -10.35 -5.48
CA GLY A 206 24.51 -10.65 -5.60
C GLY A 206 25.38 -9.58 -4.91
N THR A 207 26.20 -8.88 -5.70
CA THR A 207 27.12 -7.82 -5.22
C THR A 207 26.52 -6.42 -5.20
N ALA A 208 25.34 -6.22 -5.77
CA ALA A 208 24.65 -4.92 -5.79
C ALA A 208 23.64 -4.81 -4.64
N LYS A 209 23.70 -3.69 -3.92
CA LYS A 209 22.71 -3.31 -2.89
C LYS A 209 21.81 -2.22 -3.47
N GLY A 210 20.53 -2.53 -3.61
CA GLY A 210 19.50 -1.58 -4.00
C GLY A 210 18.58 -1.28 -2.83
N TYR A 211 18.17 -0.02 -2.69
CA TYR A 211 17.05 0.34 -1.83
C TYR A 211 15.79 0.38 -2.69
N PRO A 212 14.73 -0.37 -2.35
CA PRO A 212 13.49 -0.31 -3.10
C PRO A 212 12.90 1.10 -2.98
N VAL A 213 12.40 1.61 -4.10
CA VAL A 213 11.57 2.81 -4.12
C VAL A 213 10.14 2.36 -3.86
N VAL A 214 9.55 2.89 -2.80
CA VAL A 214 8.19 2.59 -2.36
C VAL A 214 7.29 3.76 -2.73
N ALA A 215 6.12 3.45 -3.27
CA ALA A 215 5.07 4.41 -3.57
C ALA A 215 3.92 4.30 -2.58
N SER A 216 3.40 5.44 -2.13
CA SER A 216 2.24 5.49 -1.24
C SER A 216 1.26 6.57 -1.69
N CYS A 217 -0.03 6.22 -1.77
CA CYS A 217 -1.08 7.13 -2.19
C CYS A 217 -1.51 8.03 -1.02
N THR A 218 -1.23 9.32 -1.13
CA THR A 218 -1.43 10.27 -0.02
C THR A 218 -2.88 10.61 0.26
N ASN A 219 -3.77 10.36 -0.70
CA ASN A 219 -5.23 10.50 -0.54
C ASN A 219 -5.81 9.38 0.35
N LEU A 220 -5.03 8.34 0.62
CA LEU A 220 -5.36 7.32 1.63
C LEU A 220 -4.77 7.70 2.99
N ARG A 221 -5.45 7.25 4.04
CA ARG A 221 -5.02 7.47 5.41
C ARG A 221 -3.74 6.73 5.76
N VAL A 222 -2.98 7.27 6.71
CA VAL A 222 -1.68 6.70 7.10
C VAL A 222 -1.81 5.26 7.62
N GLU A 223 -2.94 4.94 8.25
CA GLU A 223 -3.25 3.62 8.77
C GLU A 223 -3.36 2.58 7.64
N ILE A 224 -3.90 2.96 6.48
CA ILE A 224 -4.01 2.10 5.28
C ILE A 224 -2.71 2.12 4.50
N ARG A 225 -2.10 3.31 4.32
CA ARG A 225 -0.83 3.46 3.61
C ARG A 225 0.29 2.61 4.20
N ASN A 226 0.31 2.48 5.53
CA ASN A 226 1.33 1.72 6.25
C ASN A 226 0.88 0.29 6.59
N TRP A 227 -0.31 -0.13 6.13
CA TRP A 227 -0.81 -1.48 6.33
C TRP A 227 -0.05 -2.49 5.45
N ASN A 228 0.01 -3.76 5.85
CA ASN A 228 0.66 -4.82 5.05
C ASN A 228 -0.25 -5.43 3.97
N GLY A 229 -1.52 -5.02 3.92
CA GLY A 229 -2.51 -5.51 2.97
C GLY A 229 -2.85 -4.50 1.88
N VAL A 230 -4.06 -4.63 1.32
CA VAL A 230 -4.56 -3.80 0.22
C VAL A 230 -4.47 -2.30 0.55
N GLY A 231 -3.89 -1.52 -0.37
CA GLY A 231 -3.69 -0.07 -0.20
C GLY A 231 -2.40 0.33 0.54
N GLY A 232 -1.67 -0.65 1.08
CA GLY A 232 -0.37 -0.48 1.72
C GLY A 232 0.80 -0.32 0.74
N GLY A 233 1.83 0.39 1.17
CA GLY A 233 3.08 0.62 0.43
C GLY A 233 4.30 0.79 1.34
#